data_AF-A0A1G3QDE0-F1
#
_entry.id   AF-A0A1G3QDE0-F1
#
_cell.length_a   1.000
_cell.length_b   1.000
_cell.length_c   1.000
_cell.angle_alpha   90.00
_cell.angle_beta   90.00
_cell.angle_gamma   90.00
#
_symmetry.space_group_name_H-M   'P 1'
#
loop_
_entity.id
_entity.type
_entity.pdbx_description
1 polymer ?
#
loop_
_entity_poly.entity_id
_entity_poly.type
_entity_poly.pdbx_seq_one_letter_code
_entity_poly.pdbx_strand_id
1 'polypeptide(L)'
;MKSLLSDFKKIFSENKKTVLLGASLTATLAAYFIIWHFTIILLGSIYSIRDVAGSLAGRAAYYLLESVIIASIVCVALILVKRPLIRKFIIALALTLFLGSEVIRMFDWGALFFNGNHVDTNFWAHAFYTDGLIFLITKAALALYASVTFFFVLMFYLLRELYRHTDERIRSDIS
;
A
#
# COMPACT_ATOMS: atom_id res chain seq x y z
N MET A 1 -6.78 11.58 -34.93
CA MET A 1 -7.38 11.83 -33.61
C MET A 1 -8.65 11.02 -33.34
N LYS A 2 -9.65 10.95 -34.25
CA LYS A 2 -10.84 10.12 -34.07
C LYS A 2 -10.56 8.61 -33.97
N SER A 3 -9.60 8.06 -34.73
CA SER A 3 -9.25 6.63 -34.64
C SER A 3 -8.52 6.29 -33.33
N LEU A 4 -7.59 7.14 -32.89
CA LEU A 4 -6.90 6.96 -31.59
C LEU A 4 -7.88 6.92 -30.41
N LEU A 5 -8.89 7.80 -30.39
CA LEU A 5 -9.92 7.80 -29.35
C LEU A 5 -10.81 6.55 -29.40
N SER A 6 -11.16 6.07 -30.61
CA SER A 6 -11.92 4.82 -30.74
C SER A 6 -11.10 3.60 -30.32
N ASP A 7 -9.81 3.57 -30.62
CA ASP A 7 -8.90 2.49 -30.25
C ASP A 7 -8.69 2.46 -28.74
N PHE A 8 -8.48 3.63 -28.10
CA PHE A 8 -8.42 3.74 -26.65
C PHE A 8 -9.71 3.30 -25.96
N LYS A 9 -10.86 3.73 -26.49
CA LYS A 9 -12.17 3.35 -25.94
C LYS A 9 -12.41 1.85 -26.06
N LYS A 10 -11.99 1.24 -27.18
CA LYS A 10 -12.06 -0.19 -27.42
C LYS A 10 -11.17 -0.97 -26.45
N ILE A 11 -9.89 -0.62 -26.36
CA ILE A 11 -8.92 -1.23 -25.42
C ILE A 11 -9.41 -1.09 -23.97
N PHE A 12 -9.91 0.08 -23.59
CA PHE A 12 -10.45 0.30 -22.26
C PHE A 12 -11.71 -0.54 -22.02
N SER A 13 -12.60 -0.67 -23.01
CA SER A 13 -13.81 -1.49 -22.85
C SER A 13 -13.48 -2.98 -22.68
N GLU A 14 -12.48 -3.47 -23.41
CA GLU A 14 -12.00 -4.86 -23.35
C GLU A 14 -11.26 -5.17 -22.05
N ASN A 15 -10.60 -4.17 -21.45
CA ASN A 15 -9.78 -4.34 -20.25
C ASN A 15 -10.33 -3.61 -19.02
N LYS A 16 -11.60 -3.15 -19.08
CA LYS A 16 -12.20 -2.23 -18.09
C LYS A 16 -12.02 -2.72 -16.67
N LYS A 17 -12.24 -4.02 -16.44
CA LYS A 17 -12.17 -4.62 -15.11
C LYS A 17 -10.74 -4.61 -14.55
N THR A 18 -9.75 -4.97 -15.36
CA THR A 18 -8.34 -4.91 -14.99
C THR A 18 -7.89 -3.48 -14.68
N VAL A 19 -8.32 -2.51 -15.49
CA VAL A 19 -8.00 -1.09 -15.27
C VAL A 19 -8.63 -0.59 -13.97
N LEU A 20 -9.89 -0.93 -13.70
CA LEU A 20 -10.57 -0.54 -12.45
C LEU A 20 -9.92 -1.17 -11.22
N LEU A 21 -9.56 -2.45 -11.29
CA LEU A 21 -8.87 -3.14 -10.20
C LEU A 21 -7.46 -2.56 -9.98
N GLY A 22 -6.72 -2.27 -11.05
CA GLY A 22 -5.43 -1.60 -10.97
C GLY A 22 -5.53 -0.20 -10.36
N ALA A 23 -6.49 0.60 -10.80
CA ALA A 23 -6.76 1.93 -10.23
C ALA A 23 -7.15 1.85 -8.74
N SER A 24 -7.94 0.84 -8.36
CA SER A 24 -8.31 0.60 -6.96
C SER A 24 -7.10 0.21 -6.11
N LEU A 25 -6.19 -0.60 -6.65
CA LEU A 25 -4.94 -0.97 -5.99
C LEU A 25 -4.04 0.26 -5.79
N THR A 26 -3.89 1.10 -6.82
CA THR A 26 -3.18 2.38 -6.72
C THR A 26 -3.78 3.27 -5.64
N ALA A 27 -5.11 3.45 -5.65
CA ALA A 27 -5.80 4.28 -4.68
C ALA A 27 -5.64 3.75 -3.25
N THR A 28 -5.69 2.43 -3.08
CA THR A 28 -5.50 1.76 -1.78
C THR A 28 -4.09 2.01 -1.24
N LEU A 29 -3.05 1.80 -2.06
CA LEU A 29 -1.66 2.06 -1.70
C LEU A 29 -1.43 3.54 -1.38
N ALA A 30 -1.90 4.45 -2.25
CA ALA A 30 -1.71 5.88 -2.08
C ALA A 30 -2.42 6.39 -0.81
N ALA A 31 -3.67 5.96 -0.59
CA ALA A 31 -4.42 6.31 0.61
C ALA A 31 -3.69 5.84 1.86
N TYR A 32 -3.20 4.60 1.87
CA TYR A 32 -2.43 4.06 2.98
C TYR A 32 -1.20 4.93 3.31
N PHE A 33 -0.37 5.24 2.30
CA PHE A 33 0.84 6.05 2.48
C PHE A 33 0.59 7.50 2.89
N ILE A 34 -0.44 8.12 2.31
CA ILE A 34 -0.82 9.50 2.61
C ILE A 34 -1.41 9.60 4.01
N ILE A 35 -2.36 8.73 4.36
CA ILE A 35 -2.98 8.70 5.69
C ILE A 35 -1.92 8.49 6.75
N TRP A 36 -0.97 7.59 6.54
CA TRP A 36 0.18 7.40 7.43
C TRP A 36 0.89 8.73 7.78
N HIS A 37 1.24 9.54 6.78
CA HIS A 37 1.90 10.83 7.02
C HIS A 37 1.02 11.83 7.75
N PHE A 38 -0.28 11.85 7.45
CA PHE A 38 -1.23 12.67 8.21
C PHE A 38 -1.27 12.26 9.68
N THR A 39 -1.23 10.97 9.99
CA THR A 39 -1.24 10.50 11.37
C THR A 39 0.02 10.93 12.13
N ILE A 40 1.20 10.92 11.49
CA ILE A 40 2.44 11.44 12.09
C ILE A 40 2.29 12.93 12.44
N ILE A 41 1.76 13.73 11.51
CA ILE A 41 1.61 15.18 11.73
C ILE A 41 0.58 15.46 12.84
N LEU A 42 -0.55 14.76 12.82
CA LEU A 42 -1.64 15.02 13.77
C LEU A 42 -1.34 14.55 15.19
N LEU A 43 -0.51 13.50 15.35
CA LEU A 43 -0.33 12.84 16.65
C LEU A 43 1.09 12.99 17.21
N GLY A 44 2.10 13.20 16.38
CA GLY A 44 3.51 13.18 16.80
C GLY A 44 4.33 14.41 16.41
N SER A 45 3.75 15.40 15.72
CA SER A 45 4.48 16.57 15.25
C SER A 45 4.10 17.83 16.03
N ILE A 46 5.09 18.69 16.31
CA ILE A 46 4.89 20.05 16.82
C ILE A 46 4.37 21.01 15.75
N TYR A 47 4.45 20.62 14.47
CA TYR A 47 4.02 21.41 13.31
C TYR A 47 2.58 21.07 12.92
N SER A 48 1.81 22.08 12.54
CA SER A 48 0.47 21.91 11.97
C SER A 48 0.53 21.51 10.50
N ILE A 49 -0.58 20.98 9.96
CA ILE A 49 -0.72 20.65 8.53
C ILE A 49 -0.45 21.87 7.64
N ARG A 50 -0.81 23.08 8.10
CA ARG A 50 -0.58 24.31 7.35
C ARG A 50 0.91 24.63 7.23
N ASP A 51 1.68 24.39 8.29
CA ASP A 51 3.11 24.66 8.33
C ASP A 51 3.90 23.78 7.36
N VAL A 52 3.42 22.55 7.12
CA VAL A 52 4.08 21.57 6.26
C VAL A 52 3.33 21.31 4.95
N ALA A 53 2.32 22.11 4.60
CA ALA A 53 1.40 21.82 3.49
C ALA A 53 2.12 21.60 2.15
N GLY A 54 3.12 22.42 1.83
CA GLY A 54 3.91 22.29 0.60
C GLY A 54 4.71 20.98 0.56
N SER A 55 5.44 20.66 1.64
CA SER A 55 6.20 19.42 1.77
C SER A 55 5.28 18.19 1.75
N LEU A 56 4.11 18.27 2.40
CA LEU A 56 3.12 17.22 2.43
C LEU A 56 2.49 16.98 1.05
N ALA A 57 2.19 18.04 0.29
CA ALA A 57 1.70 17.92 -1.08
C ALA A 57 2.74 17.26 -2.01
N GLY A 58 4.01 17.65 -1.89
CA GLY A 58 5.10 17.00 -2.62
C GLY A 58 5.23 15.51 -2.29
N ARG A 59 5.12 15.15 -1.01
CA ARG A 59 5.13 13.74 -0.57
C ARG A 59 3.90 12.97 -1.02
N ALA A 60 2.71 13.56 -0.99
CA ALA A 60 1.49 12.93 -1.48
C ALA A 60 1.59 12.64 -2.98
N ALA A 61 2.13 13.57 -3.78
CA ALA A 61 2.37 13.35 -5.20
C ALA A 61 3.39 12.22 -5.43
N TYR A 62 4.46 12.18 -4.64
CA TYR A 62 5.45 11.10 -4.67
C TYR A 62 4.81 9.73 -4.39
N TYR A 63 4.02 9.60 -3.32
CA TYR A 63 3.33 8.34 -3.00
C TYR A 63 2.30 7.92 -4.03
N LEU A 64 1.58 8.89 -4.62
CA LEU A 64 0.66 8.60 -5.72
C LEU A 64 1.42 8.02 -6.92
N LEU A 65 2.55 8.62 -7.29
CA LEU A 65 3.38 8.15 -8.40
C LEU A 65 3.95 6.75 -8.12
N GLU A 66 4.53 6.52 -6.95
CA GLU A 66 5.03 5.20 -6.55
C GLU A 66 3.91 4.15 -6.57
N SER A 67 2.72 4.50 -6.06
CA SER A 67 1.56 3.61 -6.04
C SER A 67 1.11 3.23 -7.46
N VAL A 68 1.12 4.19 -8.40
CA VAL A 68 0.85 3.94 -9.82
C VAL A 68 1.87 2.98 -10.40
N ILE A 69 3.17 3.19 -10.13
CA ILE A 69 4.26 2.36 -10.65
C ILE A 69 4.10 0.93 -10.11
N ILE A 70 3.95 0.75 -8.80
CA ILE A 70 3.82 -0.55 -8.14
C ILE A 70 2.59 -1.30 -8.68
N ALA A 71 1.42 -0.65 -8.68
CA ALA A 71 0.20 -1.26 -9.18
C ALA A 71 0.31 -1.65 -10.66
N SER A 72 0.96 -0.81 -11.48
CA SER A 72 1.19 -1.10 -12.91
C SER A 72 2.10 -2.30 -13.10
N ILE A 73 3.23 -2.39 -12.38
CA ILE A 73 4.15 -3.52 -12.43
C ILE A 73 3.42 -4.82 -12.07
N VAL A 74 2.65 -4.82 -10.98
CA VAL A 74 1.89 -5.99 -10.56
C VAL A 74 0.83 -6.39 -11.61
N CYS A 75 0.09 -5.42 -12.15
CA CYS A 75 -0.89 -5.68 -13.20
C CYS A 75 -0.24 -6.28 -14.45
N VAL A 76 0.84 -5.68 -14.94
CA VAL A 76 1.57 -6.15 -16.12
C VAL A 76 2.13 -7.54 -15.89
N ALA A 77 2.75 -7.79 -14.73
CA ALA A 77 3.28 -9.11 -14.39
C ALA A 77 2.19 -10.18 -14.38
N LEU A 78 1.02 -9.89 -13.81
CA LEU A 78 -0.11 -10.84 -13.76
C LEU A 78 -0.77 -11.09 -15.12
N ILE A 79 -0.68 -10.16 -16.06
CA ILE A 79 -1.14 -10.30 -17.45
C ILE A 79 -0.14 -11.13 -18.27
N LEU A 80 1.15 -10.82 -18.19
CA LEU A 80 2.18 -11.42 -19.05
C LEU A 80 2.56 -12.84 -18.63
N VAL A 81 2.57 -13.12 -17.33
CA VAL A 81 2.96 -14.44 -16.83
C VAL A 81 1.79 -15.40 -17.00
N LYS A 82 1.98 -16.47 -17.78
CA LYS A 82 0.95 -17.50 -17.99
C LYS A 82 0.94 -18.59 -16.93
N ARG A 83 2.05 -18.82 -16.22
CA ARG A 83 2.18 -19.90 -15.24
C ARG A 83 1.46 -19.54 -13.92
N PRO A 84 0.44 -20.31 -13.49
CA PRO A 84 -0.39 -19.94 -12.34
C PRO A 84 0.39 -19.91 -11.01
N LEU A 85 1.38 -20.79 -10.84
CA LEU A 85 2.23 -20.80 -9.65
C LEU A 85 3.07 -19.52 -9.51
N ILE A 86 3.65 -19.04 -10.62
CA ILE A 86 4.46 -17.81 -10.62
C ILE A 86 3.60 -16.59 -10.30
N ARG A 87 2.36 -16.54 -10.81
CA ARG A 87 1.41 -15.45 -10.50
C ARG A 87 1.02 -15.41 -9.03
N LYS A 88 0.80 -16.57 -8.40
CA LYS A 88 0.59 -16.66 -6.95
C LYS A 88 1.80 -16.14 -6.17
N PHE A 89 3.01 -16.46 -6.63
CA PHE A 89 4.25 -15.93 -6.04
C PHE A 89 4.34 -14.40 -6.16
N ILE A 90 3.97 -13.82 -7.30
CA ILE A 90 3.94 -12.36 -7.49
C ILE A 90 3.00 -11.69 -6.47
N ILE A 91 1.81 -12.25 -6.26
CA ILE A 91 0.84 -11.74 -5.28
C ILE A 91 1.40 -11.85 -3.86
N ALA A 92 1.96 -13.02 -3.51
CA ALA A 92 2.56 -13.25 -2.20
C ALA A 92 3.72 -12.28 -1.94
N LEU A 93 4.55 -12.04 -2.95
CA LEU A 93 5.66 -11.08 -2.88
C LEU A 93 5.15 -9.66 -2.67
N ALA A 94 4.14 -9.22 -3.43
CA ALA A 94 3.56 -7.89 -3.27
C ALA A 94 2.99 -7.68 -1.85
N LEU A 95 2.30 -8.68 -1.30
CA LEU A 95 1.78 -8.64 0.06
C LEU A 95 2.88 -8.68 1.12
N THR A 96 3.94 -9.46 0.88
CA THR A 96 5.10 -9.54 1.79
C THR A 96 5.85 -8.22 1.82
N LEU A 97 6.04 -7.57 0.67
CA LEU A 97 6.68 -6.26 0.59
C LEU A 97 5.83 -5.19 1.30
N PHE A 98 4.52 -5.22 1.13
CA PHE A 98 3.61 -4.35 1.87
C PHE A 98 3.74 -4.59 3.37
N LEU A 99 3.63 -5.83 3.84
CA LEU A 99 3.78 -6.20 5.25
C LEU A 99 5.16 -5.82 5.82
N GLY A 100 6.24 -6.02 5.05
CA GLY A 100 7.58 -5.63 5.45
C GLY A 100 7.72 -4.12 5.64
N SER A 101 7.02 -3.33 4.81
CA SER A 101 6.97 -1.87 4.98
C SER A 101 6.24 -1.46 6.27
N GLU A 102 5.26 -2.25 6.72
CA GLU A 102 4.57 -2.04 8.00
C GLU A 102 5.47 -2.25 9.20
N VAL A 103 6.30 -3.29 9.17
CA VAL A 103 7.22 -3.60 10.27
C VAL A 103 8.15 -2.40 10.55
N ILE A 104 8.76 -1.84 9.49
CA ILE A 104 9.62 -0.66 9.59
C ILE A 104 8.84 0.53 10.17
N ARG A 105 7.60 0.72 9.73
CA ARG A 105 6.73 1.82 10.16
C ARG A 105 6.24 1.71 11.58
N MET A 106 5.96 0.51 12.06
CA MET A 106 5.62 0.28 13.45
C MET A 106 6.77 0.67 14.38
N PHE A 107 8.02 0.41 13.98
CA PHE A 107 9.19 0.90 14.71
C PHE A 107 9.29 2.42 14.70
N ASP A 108 9.02 3.06 13.55
CA ASP A 108 9.01 4.51 13.39
C ASP A 108 7.93 5.18 14.28
N TRP A 109 6.74 4.58 14.37
CA TRP A 109 5.68 5.03 15.28
C TRP A 109 6.00 4.82 16.75
N GLY A 110 6.66 3.70 17.09
CA GLY A 110 7.20 3.51 18.42
C GLY A 110 8.11 4.66 18.81
N ALA A 111 9.05 5.04 17.94
CA ALA A 111 10.01 6.11 18.21
C ALA A 111 9.32 7.48 18.40
N LEU A 112 8.27 7.76 17.61
CA LEU A 112 7.45 8.96 17.77
C LEU A 112 6.69 9.00 19.11
N PHE A 113 6.14 7.85 19.55
CA PHE A 113 5.45 7.77 20.85
C PHE A 113 6.38 7.92 22.05
N PHE A 114 7.63 7.51 21.94
CA PHE A 114 8.66 7.73 22.97
C PHE A 114 9.32 9.11 22.89
N ASN A 115 8.59 10.10 22.38
CA ASN A 115 8.93 11.52 22.42
C ASN A 115 10.23 11.88 21.67
N GLY A 116 10.51 11.20 20.57
CA GLY A 116 11.62 11.54 19.69
C GLY A 116 13.00 11.12 20.21
N ASN A 117 13.07 10.23 21.21
CA ASN A 117 14.32 9.55 21.51
C ASN A 117 14.77 8.80 20.25
N HIS A 118 16.00 9.06 19.80
CA HIS A 118 16.60 8.34 18.68
C HIS A 118 16.43 6.83 18.85
N VAL A 119 16.34 6.09 17.75
CA VAL A 119 16.36 4.61 17.76
C VAL A 119 17.73 4.16 18.26
N ASP A 120 17.89 4.16 19.59
CA ASP A 120 19.09 3.87 20.34
C ASP A 120 18.84 2.71 21.31
N THR A 121 19.84 2.36 22.11
CA THR A 121 19.75 1.26 23.08
C THR A 121 18.60 1.47 24.09
N ASN A 122 18.22 2.70 24.39
CA ASN A 122 17.11 3.03 25.28
C ASN A 122 15.76 2.81 24.59
N PHE A 123 15.62 3.17 23.31
CA PHE A 123 14.45 2.80 22.51
C PHE A 123 14.26 1.27 22.49
N TRP A 124 15.31 0.49 22.23
CA TRP A 124 15.22 -0.98 22.23
C TRP A 124 14.93 -1.55 23.62
N ALA A 125 15.51 -0.96 24.68
CA ALA A 125 15.23 -1.34 26.06
C ALA A 125 13.74 -1.14 26.41
N HIS A 126 13.20 0.04 26.16
CA HIS A 126 11.78 0.32 26.40
C HIS A 126 10.86 -0.44 25.46
N ALA A 127 11.23 -0.64 24.19
CA ALA A 127 10.40 -1.32 23.22
C ALA A 127 10.32 -2.85 23.39
N PHE A 128 11.31 -3.48 24.01
CA PHE A 128 11.34 -4.95 24.16
C PHE A 128 11.38 -5.44 25.61
N TYR A 129 11.79 -4.61 26.57
CA TYR A 129 12.13 -5.08 27.92
C TYR A 129 11.44 -4.33 29.07
N THR A 130 11.09 -3.04 28.92
CA THR A 130 10.46 -2.24 30.00
C THR A 130 8.98 -1.94 29.78
N ASP A 131 8.63 -1.20 28.72
CA ASP A 131 7.26 -0.72 28.45
C ASP A 131 6.68 -1.27 27.14
N GLY A 132 7.42 -2.20 26.52
CA GLY A 132 7.30 -2.55 25.12
C GLY A 132 5.99 -3.23 24.74
N LEU A 133 5.43 -4.01 25.66
CA LEU A 133 4.16 -4.67 25.38
C LEU A 133 2.97 -3.73 25.60
N ILE A 134 3.13 -2.66 26.38
CA ILE A 134 2.06 -1.68 26.64
C ILE A 134 1.75 -0.90 25.37
N PHE A 135 2.77 -0.54 24.57
CA PHE A 135 2.52 0.18 23.31
C PHE A 135 1.73 -0.66 22.31
N LEU A 136 1.90 -2.00 22.27
CA LEU A 136 1.13 -2.91 21.42
C LEU A 136 -0.37 -2.96 21.76
N ILE A 137 -0.76 -2.56 22.98
CA ILE A 137 -2.13 -2.67 23.48
C ILE A 137 -2.79 -1.31 23.74
N THR A 138 -2.10 -0.19 23.46
CA THR A 138 -2.73 1.14 23.55
C THR A 138 -3.87 1.26 22.53
N LYS A 139 -4.90 2.07 22.85
CA LYS A 139 -6.02 2.32 21.93
C LYS A 139 -5.54 2.83 20.56
N ALA A 140 -4.49 3.66 20.55
CA ALA A 140 -3.91 4.20 19.32
C ALA A 140 -3.20 3.11 18.50
N ALA A 141 -2.40 2.25 19.13
CA ALA A 141 -1.74 1.14 18.44
C ALA A 141 -2.75 0.10 17.93
N LEU A 142 -3.78 -0.23 18.72
CA LEU A 142 -4.85 -1.13 18.27
C LEU A 142 -5.60 -0.56 17.06
N ALA A 143 -5.89 0.75 17.03
CA ALA A 143 -6.50 1.41 15.88
C ALA A 143 -5.57 1.38 14.64
N LEU A 144 -4.26 1.54 14.85
CA LEU A 144 -3.25 1.43 13.80
C LEU A 144 -3.18 0.00 13.26
N TYR A 145 -3.14 -1.03 14.11
CA TYR A 145 -3.15 -2.44 13.69
C TYR A 145 -4.43 -2.82 12.96
N ALA A 146 -5.58 -2.34 13.42
CA ALA A 146 -6.84 -2.54 12.72
C ALA A 146 -6.82 -1.90 11.33
N SER A 147 -6.26 -0.69 11.21
CA SER A 147 -6.12 0.03 9.94
C SER A 147 -5.18 -0.71 8.98
N VAL A 148 -4.01 -1.12 9.46
CA VAL A 148 -3.04 -1.91 8.67
C VAL A 148 -3.65 -3.22 8.20
N THR A 149 -4.34 -3.94 9.11
CA THR A 149 -5.03 -5.19 8.77
C THR A 149 -6.09 -4.96 7.71
N PHE A 150 -6.88 -3.88 7.83
CA PHE A 150 -7.87 -3.50 6.83
C PHE A 150 -7.23 -3.26 5.44
N PHE A 151 -6.14 -2.49 5.37
CA PHE A 151 -5.43 -2.24 4.11
C PHE A 151 -4.81 -3.52 3.53
N PHE A 152 -4.25 -4.39 4.38
CA PHE A 152 -3.72 -5.68 3.96
C PHE A 152 -4.81 -6.56 3.34
N VAL A 153 -5.96 -6.68 4.00
CA VAL A 153 -7.11 -7.45 3.50
C VAL A 153 -7.63 -6.87 2.19
N LEU A 154 -7.73 -5.54 2.10
CA LEU A 154 -8.17 -4.86 0.88
C LEU A 154 -7.20 -5.09 -0.29
N MET A 155 -5.89 -4.99 -0.05
CA MET A 155 -4.88 -5.31 -1.05
C MET A 155 -4.95 -6.77 -1.48
N PHE A 156 -5.04 -7.71 -0.53
CA PHE A 156 -5.17 -9.13 -0.84
C PHE A 156 -6.41 -9.40 -1.70
N TYR A 157 -7.55 -8.81 -1.35
CA TYR A 157 -8.78 -8.91 -2.10
C TYR A 157 -8.60 -8.40 -3.55
N LEU A 158 -8.04 -7.21 -3.73
CA LEU A 158 -7.82 -6.62 -5.05
C LEU A 158 -6.86 -7.45 -5.92
N LEU A 159 -5.76 -7.93 -5.33
CA LEU A 159 -4.78 -8.78 -6.02
C LEU A 159 -5.37 -10.14 -6.40
N ARG A 160 -6.19 -10.73 -5.52
CA ARG A 160 -6.90 -11.98 -5.78
C ARG A 160 -7.92 -11.81 -6.92
N GLU A 161 -8.66 -10.71 -6.93
CA GLU A 161 -9.60 -10.40 -8.01
C GLU A 161 -8.87 -10.17 -9.34
N LEU A 162 -7.75 -9.45 -9.32
CA LEU A 162 -6.93 -9.24 -10.51
C LEU A 162 -6.39 -10.57 -11.06
N TYR A 163 -5.93 -11.46 -10.17
CA TYR A 163 -5.52 -12.81 -10.54
C TYR A 163 -6.67 -13.61 -11.17
N ARG A 164 -7.85 -13.62 -10.55
CA ARG A 164 -9.00 -14.35 -11.09
C ARG A 164 -9.33 -13.89 -12.51
N HIS A 165 -9.43 -12.59 -12.73
CA HIS A 165 -9.77 -12.05 -14.05
C HIS A 165 -8.71 -12.28 -15.11
N THR A 166 -7.45 -12.15 -14.75
CA THR A 166 -6.36 -12.44 -15.69
C THR A 166 -6.23 -13.95 -15.96
N ASP A 167 -6.63 -14.82 -15.03
CA ASP A 167 -6.63 -16.29 -15.23
C ASP A 167 -7.76 -16.73 -16.16
N GLU A 168 -8.98 -16.24 -15.93
CA GLU A 168 -10.15 -16.51 -16.79
C GLU A 168 -9.87 -16.13 -18.25
N ARG A 169 -9.26 -14.96 -18.47
CA ARG A 169 -8.87 -14.49 -19.79
C ARG A 169 -7.81 -15.38 -20.46
N ILE A 170 -6.75 -15.76 -19.72
CA ILE A 170 -5.70 -16.63 -20.27
C ILE A 170 -6.29 -17.99 -20.68
N ARG A 171 -7.27 -18.51 -19.92
CA ARG A 171 -7.94 -19.77 -20.25
C ARG A 171 -8.82 -19.64 -21.50
N SER A 172 -9.55 -18.54 -21.66
CA SER A 172 -10.38 -18.31 -22.85
C SER A 172 -9.56 -18.12 -24.13
N ASP A 173 -8.33 -17.62 -24.02
CA ASP A 173 -7.44 -17.42 -25.18
C ASP A 173 -6.79 -18.73 -25.67
N ILE A 174 -6.90 -19.83 -24.91
CA ILE A 174 -6.31 -21.15 -25.20
C ILE A 174 -7.38 -22.17 -25.65
N SER A 175 -8.66 -21.92 -25.35
CA SER A 175 -9.82 -22.74 -25.76
C SER A 175 -10.32 -22.37 -27.14
#